data_AF-A0A1Q7QKK0-F1
#
_entry.id   AF-A0A1Q7QKK0-F1
#
_cell.length_a   1.000
_cell.length_b   1.000
_cell.length_c   1.000
_cell.angle_alpha   90.00
_cell.angle_beta   90.00
_cell.angle_gamma   90.00
#
_symmetry.space_group_name_H-M   'P 1'
#
loop_
_entity.id
_entity.type
_entity.pdbx_description
1 polymer ?
#
loop_
_entity_poly.entity_id
_entity_poly.type
_entity_poly.pdbx_seq_one_letter_code
_entity_poly.pdbx_strand_id
1 'polypeptide(L)'
;MTRVPDQGLRVRALADQATAAALEADWPRAVELNAKIIEAAPDDLEARNRLGRALVEQGKLEDAKVSFAEVLKTEPYNSIALRGQARVIALLEHKGKPNTTTTRTQPRLFIEDMGKTGILRLMNPAPAHVLAKYSPGAECELREQEGLLAVHARDGELLGFLEPKVGRRLIDLLRTGNQYVAAIVSTDPQSARIAIREVLQSTENASRISFPGHHRPAETKERAYVRGTFFRYGRDTDEEVESEDAEEAEEETPAADEVLEESDSHDEPIAIEAEEDEETEDEAEE
;
A
#
# COMPACT_ATOMS: atom_id res chain seq x y z
N MET A 1 -7.36 -45.36 -12.39
CA MET A 1 -7.01 -43.92 -12.36
C MET A 1 -8.04 -43.19 -11.49
N THR A 2 -7.95 -41.85 -11.37
CA THR A 2 -8.83 -40.94 -10.58
C THR A 2 -8.97 -41.23 -9.08
N ARG A 3 -8.04 -40.67 -8.27
CA ARG A 3 -8.24 -40.50 -6.80
C ARG A 3 -7.57 -39.25 -6.20
N VAL A 4 -7.28 -38.24 -7.03
CA VAL A 4 -6.53 -37.02 -6.68
C VAL A 4 -7.33 -35.84 -6.09
N PRO A 5 -8.64 -35.61 -6.38
CA PRO A 5 -9.27 -34.31 -6.04
C PRO A 5 -9.46 -34.06 -4.53
N ASP A 6 -9.59 -35.13 -3.73
CA ASP A 6 -9.80 -35.04 -2.28
C ASP A 6 -8.59 -34.44 -1.54
N GLN A 7 -7.37 -34.75 -1.98
CA GLN A 7 -6.13 -34.24 -1.37
C GLN A 7 -5.98 -32.73 -1.59
N GLY A 8 -6.30 -32.23 -2.79
CA GLY A 8 -6.28 -30.78 -3.08
C GLY A 8 -7.33 -30.00 -2.30
N LEU A 9 -8.56 -30.54 -2.20
CA LEU A 9 -9.63 -29.98 -1.36
C LEU A 9 -9.21 -29.92 0.12
N ARG A 10 -8.57 -30.98 0.62
CA ARG A 10 -8.06 -31.05 1.99
C ARG A 10 -6.92 -30.07 2.26
N VAL A 11 -5.97 -29.92 1.34
CA VAL A 11 -4.88 -28.93 1.43
C VAL A 11 -5.46 -27.52 1.45
N ARG A 12 -6.41 -27.19 0.56
CA ARG A 12 -7.09 -25.89 0.56
C ARG A 12 -7.80 -25.60 1.90
N ALA A 13 -8.56 -26.58 2.41
CA ALA A 13 -9.24 -26.43 3.70
C ALA A 13 -8.27 -26.30 4.89
N LEU A 14 -7.03 -26.81 4.79
CA LEU A 14 -5.97 -26.54 5.77
C LEU A 14 -5.37 -25.14 5.58
N ALA A 15 -5.19 -24.66 4.35
CA ALA A 15 -4.69 -23.32 4.05
C ALA A 15 -5.65 -22.21 4.54
N ASP A 16 -6.96 -22.42 4.37
CA ASP A 16 -8.01 -21.55 4.93
C ASP A 16 -7.92 -21.49 6.46
N GLN A 17 -7.77 -22.64 7.13
CA GLN A 17 -7.61 -22.72 8.59
C GLN A 17 -6.29 -22.12 9.09
N ALA A 18 -5.18 -22.31 8.36
CA ALA A 18 -3.87 -21.76 8.69
C ALA A 18 -3.89 -20.23 8.58
N THR A 19 -4.55 -19.72 7.55
CA THR A 19 -4.77 -18.29 7.34
C THR A 19 -5.68 -17.72 8.43
N ALA A 20 -6.78 -18.40 8.79
CA ALA A 20 -7.66 -18.00 9.89
C ALA A 20 -6.91 -17.93 11.24
N ALA A 21 -6.14 -18.97 11.62
CA ALA A 21 -5.31 -18.96 12.82
C ALA A 21 -4.34 -17.77 12.85
N ALA A 22 -3.72 -17.45 11.71
CA ALA A 22 -2.84 -16.31 11.54
C ALA A 22 -3.53 -14.92 11.51
N LEU A 23 -4.87 -14.85 11.43
CA LEU A 23 -5.66 -13.62 11.66
C LEU A 23 -6.05 -13.46 13.14
N GLU A 24 -6.19 -14.59 13.85
CA GLU A 24 -6.52 -14.66 15.27
C GLU A 24 -5.28 -14.59 16.18
N ALA A 25 -4.09 -14.39 15.60
CA ALA A 25 -2.78 -14.42 16.27
C ALA A 25 -2.43 -15.76 16.95
N ASP A 26 -3.09 -16.86 16.55
CA ASP A 26 -2.75 -18.22 16.95
C ASP A 26 -1.58 -18.74 16.11
N TRP A 27 -0.41 -18.13 16.31
CA TRP A 27 0.84 -18.46 15.63
C TRP A 27 1.30 -19.92 15.85
N PRO A 28 1.11 -20.55 17.03
CA PRO A 28 1.38 -21.98 17.21
C PRO A 28 0.58 -22.87 16.25
N ARG A 29 -0.76 -22.69 16.21
CA ARG A 29 -1.63 -23.45 15.32
C ARG A 29 -1.38 -23.12 13.84
N ALA A 30 -1.05 -21.87 13.51
CA ALA A 30 -0.66 -21.50 12.16
C ALA A 30 0.60 -22.25 11.70
N VAL A 31 1.62 -22.41 12.56
CA VAL A 31 2.80 -23.24 12.23
C VAL A 31 2.41 -24.71 12.04
N GLU A 32 1.63 -25.29 12.95
CA GLU A 32 1.16 -26.68 12.83
C GLU A 32 0.38 -26.95 11.54
N LEU A 33 -0.51 -26.04 11.15
CA LEU A 33 -1.35 -26.22 9.96
C LEU A 33 -0.55 -26.07 8.67
N ASN A 34 0.40 -25.12 8.59
CA ASN A 34 1.27 -25.01 7.42
C ASN A 34 2.26 -26.18 7.31
N ALA A 35 2.77 -26.70 8.43
CA ALA A 35 3.58 -27.93 8.42
C ALA A 35 2.79 -29.11 7.84
N LYS A 36 1.54 -29.31 8.27
CA LYS A 36 0.64 -30.36 7.74
C LYS A 36 0.27 -30.17 6.26
N ILE A 37 0.33 -28.94 5.74
CA ILE A 37 0.19 -28.68 4.29
C ILE A 37 1.46 -29.13 3.57
N ILE A 38 2.65 -28.72 4.04
CA ILE A 38 3.94 -29.07 3.41
C ILE A 38 4.20 -30.58 3.47
N GLU A 39 3.74 -31.28 4.52
CA GLU A 39 3.72 -32.77 4.56
C GLU A 39 2.86 -33.41 3.47
N ALA A 40 1.76 -32.76 3.08
CA ALA A 40 0.79 -33.27 2.09
C ALA A 40 1.03 -32.75 0.66
N ALA A 41 1.76 -31.65 0.52
CA ALA A 41 2.12 -30.96 -0.71
C ALA A 41 3.46 -30.21 -0.50
N PRO A 42 4.62 -30.89 -0.64
CA PRO A 42 5.93 -30.29 -0.34
C PRO A 42 6.25 -29.04 -1.15
N ASP A 43 5.71 -28.95 -2.37
CA ASP A 43 5.97 -27.86 -3.31
C ASP A 43 5.06 -26.62 -3.09
N ASP A 44 4.22 -26.61 -2.04
CA ASP A 44 3.39 -25.45 -1.68
C ASP A 44 4.25 -24.30 -1.09
N LEU A 45 4.75 -23.45 -1.98
CA LEU A 45 5.53 -22.25 -1.65
C LEU A 45 4.71 -21.21 -0.88
N GLU A 46 3.38 -21.19 -1.02
CA GLU A 46 2.51 -20.29 -0.27
C GLU A 46 2.41 -20.73 1.19
N ALA A 47 2.29 -22.04 1.46
CA ALA A 47 2.38 -22.62 2.80
C ALA A 47 3.77 -22.45 3.42
N ARG A 48 4.88 -22.57 2.65
CA ARG A 48 6.23 -22.23 3.15
C ARG A 48 6.35 -20.75 3.51
N ASN A 49 5.78 -19.84 2.73
CA ASN A 49 5.70 -18.41 3.06
C ASN A 49 4.85 -18.13 4.33
N ARG A 50 3.67 -18.74 4.45
CA ARG A 50 2.82 -18.68 5.65
C ARG A 50 3.56 -19.21 6.89
N LEU A 51 4.26 -20.33 6.76
CA LEU A 51 5.08 -20.96 7.81
C LEU A 51 6.20 -20.00 8.24
N GLY A 52 6.99 -19.48 7.30
CA GLY A 52 8.05 -18.51 7.58
C GLY A 52 7.54 -17.31 8.36
N ARG A 53 6.42 -16.72 7.94
CA ARG A 53 5.74 -15.63 8.67
C ARG A 53 5.35 -16.06 10.09
N ALA A 54 4.68 -17.19 10.27
CA ALA A 54 4.23 -17.65 11.59
C ALA A 54 5.40 -17.99 12.54
N LEU A 55 6.55 -18.41 11.99
CA LEU A 55 7.80 -18.60 12.74
C LEU A 55 8.42 -17.26 13.18
N VAL A 56 8.36 -16.20 12.35
CA VAL A 56 8.78 -14.84 12.78
C VAL A 56 7.95 -14.37 13.97
N GLU A 57 6.62 -14.49 13.93
CA GLU A 57 5.77 -14.03 15.03
C GLU A 57 5.99 -14.83 16.34
N GLN A 58 6.49 -16.07 16.25
CA GLN A 58 6.97 -16.88 17.40
C GLN A 58 8.40 -16.55 17.84
N GLY A 59 9.12 -15.66 17.16
CA GLY A 59 10.55 -15.39 17.42
C GLY A 59 11.52 -16.47 16.96
N LYS A 60 11.06 -17.45 16.18
CA LYS A 60 11.86 -18.55 15.60
C LYS A 60 12.55 -18.09 14.31
N LEU A 61 13.44 -17.12 14.46
CA LEU A 61 14.00 -16.36 13.32
C LEU A 61 14.86 -17.22 12.37
N GLU A 62 15.67 -18.17 12.87
CA GLU A 62 16.46 -19.05 11.99
C GLU A 62 15.57 -20.05 11.23
N ASP A 63 14.53 -20.63 11.87
CA ASP A 63 13.55 -21.51 11.20
C ASP A 63 12.79 -20.74 10.10
N ALA A 64 12.44 -19.47 10.38
CA ALA A 64 11.82 -18.57 9.41
C ALA A 64 12.75 -18.24 8.23
N LYS A 65 14.03 -17.99 8.51
CA LYS A 65 15.08 -17.73 7.51
C LYS A 65 15.23 -18.90 6.54
N VAL A 66 15.23 -20.14 7.05
CA VAL A 66 15.24 -21.36 6.24
C VAL A 66 13.97 -21.42 5.39
N SER A 67 12.79 -21.23 5.99
CA SER A 67 11.50 -21.28 5.29
C SER A 67 11.43 -20.32 4.09
N PHE A 68 11.85 -19.06 4.26
CA PHE A 68 11.91 -18.09 3.15
C PHE A 68 13.04 -18.39 2.16
N ALA A 69 14.21 -18.84 2.63
CA ALA A 69 15.31 -19.24 1.75
C ALA A 69 14.99 -20.45 0.89
N GLU A 70 14.04 -21.32 1.29
CA GLU A 70 13.56 -22.41 0.45
C GLU A 70 12.62 -21.93 -0.65
N VAL A 71 11.70 -20.99 -0.37
CA VAL A 71 10.88 -20.37 -1.41
C VAL A 71 11.76 -19.68 -2.46
N LEU A 72 12.77 -18.93 -2.02
CA LEU A 72 13.69 -18.19 -2.90
C LEU A 72 14.64 -19.07 -3.74
N LYS A 73 14.74 -20.38 -3.47
CA LYS A 73 15.43 -21.33 -4.37
C LYS A 73 14.59 -21.68 -5.60
N THR A 74 13.27 -21.70 -5.46
CA THR A 74 12.32 -22.02 -6.55
C THR A 74 11.84 -20.77 -7.25
N GLU A 75 11.55 -19.70 -6.50
CA GLU A 75 11.09 -18.40 -7.00
C GLU A 75 12.00 -17.27 -6.47
N PRO A 76 13.14 -16.98 -7.13
CA PRO A 76 14.08 -15.95 -6.67
C PRO A 76 13.47 -14.54 -6.53
N TYR A 77 12.40 -14.26 -7.29
CA TYR A 77 11.71 -12.98 -7.32
C TYR A 77 10.45 -12.93 -6.43
N ASN A 78 10.18 -13.95 -5.60
CA ASN A 78 9.00 -13.97 -4.74
C ASN A 78 9.01 -12.80 -3.73
N SER A 79 8.19 -11.79 -3.98
CA SER A 79 8.18 -10.55 -3.19
C SER A 79 7.75 -10.76 -1.73
N ILE A 80 7.06 -11.85 -1.39
CA ILE A 80 6.68 -12.19 -0.01
C ILE A 80 7.92 -12.75 0.70
N ALA A 81 8.59 -13.72 0.09
CA ALA A 81 9.79 -14.34 0.66
C ALA A 81 10.98 -13.37 0.75
N LEU A 82 11.18 -12.50 -0.24
CA LEU A 82 12.21 -11.44 -0.19
C LEU A 82 11.99 -10.49 1.00
N ARG A 83 10.76 -9.96 1.18
CA ARG A 83 10.42 -9.09 2.31
C ARG A 83 10.47 -9.83 3.66
N GLY A 84 10.03 -11.08 3.69
CA GLY A 84 10.11 -11.94 4.87
C GLY A 84 11.55 -12.20 5.32
N GLN A 85 12.42 -12.57 4.37
CA GLN A 85 13.84 -12.80 4.63
C GLN A 85 14.56 -11.51 5.04
N ALA A 86 14.29 -10.37 4.40
CA ALA A 86 14.84 -9.07 4.80
C ALA A 86 14.45 -8.67 6.23
N ARG A 87 13.18 -8.88 6.62
CA ARG A 87 12.71 -8.67 8.00
C ARG A 87 13.47 -9.57 8.99
N VAL A 88 13.65 -10.84 8.64
CA VAL A 88 14.37 -11.82 9.49
C VAL A 88 15.85 -11.46 9.65
N ILE A 89 16.53 -11.06 8.58
CA ILE A 89 17.94 -10.64 8.62
C ILE A 89 18.10 -9.41 9.54
N ALA A 90 17.28 -8.37 9.34
CA ALA A 90 17.34 -7.15 10.17
C ALA A 90 17.08 -7.42 11.67
N LEU A 91 16.24 -8.41 12.00
CA LEU A 91 16.04 -8.84 13.39
C LEU A 91 17.23 -9.63 13.94
N LEU A 92 17.79 -10.57 13.17
CA LEU A 92 18.93 -11.39 13.60
C LEU A 92 20.20 -10.56 13.83
N GLU A 93 20.55 -9.68 12.89
CA GLU A 93 21.75 -8.84 12.95
C GLU A 93 21.76 -7.92 14.17
N HIS A 94 20.63 -7.28 14.45
CA HIS A 94 20.46 -6.38 15.60
C HIS A 94 20.01 -7.10 16.89
N LYS A 95 19.88 -8.44 16.87
CA LYS A 95 19.34 -9.26 17.97
C LYS A 95 17.96 -8.78 18.47
N GLY A 96 17.18 -8.18 17.56
CA GLY A 96 15.85 -7.67 17.82
C GLY A 96 14.87 -8.82 18.04
N LYS A 97 14.06 -8.72 19.10
CA LYS A 97 12.90 -9.60 19.25
C LYS A 97 11.74 -9.03 18.42
N PRO A 98 11.01 -9.86 17.66
CA PRO A 98 9.75 -9.42 17.06
C PRO A 98 8.74 -9.14 18.16
N ASN A 99 8.03 -8.02 18.04
CA ASN A 99 6.90 -7.68 18.90
C ASN A 99 5.68 -8.46 18.37
N THR A 100 5.53 -9.71 18.86
CA THR A 100 4.42 -10.60 18.48
C THR A 100 3.09 -9.87 18.54
N THR A 101 2.37 -9.86 17.41
CA THR A 101 1.07 -9.20 17.34
C THR A 101 0.05 -9.94 18.22
N THR A 102 -0.24 -9.38 19.41
CA THR A 102 -1.22 -9.91 20.38
C THR A 102 -2.64 -9.42 20.12
N THR A 103 -2.79 -8.30 19.42
CA THR A 103 -4.11 -7.78 19.03
C THR A 103 -4.55 -8.51 17.77
N ARG A 104 -5.74 -9.14 17.80
CA ARG A 104 -6.39 -9.73 16.61
C ARG A 104 -6.41 -8.68 15.49
N THR A 105 -5.73 -8.94 14.38
CA THR A 105 -5.64 -7.97 13.27
C THR A 105 -7.03 -7.61 12.78
N GLN A 106 -7.42 -6.34 12.87
CA GLN A 106 -8.78 -5.88 12.58
C GLN A 106 -8.94 -5.53 11.10
N PRO A 107 -9.61 -6.33 10.24
CA PRO A 107 -9.67 -6.04 8.80
C PRO A 107 -10.37 -4.72 8.48
N ARG A 108 -11.24 -4.23 9.38
CA ARG A 108 -11.94 -2.94 9.27
C ARG A 108 -11.02 -1.71 9.26
N LEU A 109 -9.81 -1.80 9.84
CA LEU A 109 -8.83 -0.71 9.79
C LEU A 109 -8.24 -0.51 8.38
N PHE A 110 -8.31 -1.53 7.53
CA PHE A 110 -7.80 -1.54 6.16
C PHE A 110 -8.89 -1.34 5.10
N ILE A 111 -10.12 -1.01 5.51
CA ILE A 111 -11.20 -0.65 4.59
C ILE A 111 -11.09 0.86 4.27
N GLU A 112 -10.85 1.18 2.99
CA GLU A 112 -10.81 2.55 2.48
C GLU A 112 -12.21 3.20 2.37
N ASP A 113 -12.85 3.46 3.51
CA ASP A 113 -14.07 4.26 3.54
C ASP A 113 -13.74 5.71 3.13
N MET A 114 -14.29 6.15 2.00
CA MET A 114 -13.96 7.44 1.38
C MET A 114 -14.07 8.62 2.36
N GLY A 115 -12.98 9.36 2.53
CA GLY A 115 -12.89 10.51 3.44
C GLY A 115 -12.63 10.17 4.91
N LYS A 116 -12.85 8.92 5.34
CA LYS A 116 -12.73 8.45 6.74
C LYS A 116 -11.51 7.57 6.99
N THR A 117 -11.03 6.84 5.99
CA THR A 117 -9.75 6.12 6.04
C THR A 117 -8.76 6.76 5.06
N GLY A 118 -7.50 6.92 5.47
CA GLY A 118 -6.39 7.28 4.59
C GLY A 118 -5.20 6.35 4.80
N ILE A 119 -4.65 5.79 3.72
CA ILE A 119 -3.35 5.13 3.73
C ILE A 119 -2.29 6.18 3.38
N LEU A 120 -1.35 6.40 4.30
CA LEU A 120 -0.35 7.46 4.23
C LEU A 120 1.06 6.87 4.25
N ARG A 121 2.00 7.47 3.51
CA ARG A 121 3.43 7.16 3.60
C ARG A 121 4.04 7.85 4.83
N LEU A 122 4.97 7.18 5.51
CA LEU A 122 5.76 7.80 6.57
C LEU A 122 6.90 8.66 6.00
N MET A 123 6.99 9.89 6.49
CA MET A 123 8.16 10.77 6.39
C MET A 123 9.20 10.32 7.41
N ASN A 124 10.48 10.30 7.02
CA ASN A 124 11.61 9.87 7.86
C ASN A 124 11.30 8.59 8.67
N PRO A 125 10.98 7.46 8.01
CA PRO A 125 10.65 6.22 8.68
C PRO A 125 11.84 5.68 9.49
N ALA A 126 11.54 4.95 10.56
CA ALA A 126 12.53 4.40 11.47
C ALA A 126 13.47 3.39 10.77
N PRO A 127 14.68 3.13 11.32
CA PRO A 127 15.60 2.15 10.76
C PRO A 127 14.98 0.76 10.57
N ALA A 128 15.48 0.00 9.59
CA ALA A 128 14.93 -1.31 9.22
C ALA A 128 14.75 -2.27 10.40
N HIS A 129 15.70 -2.32 11.33
CA HIS A 129 15.64 -3.16 12.54
C HIS A 129 14.63 -2.69 13.59
N VAL A 130 14.14 -1.45 13.52
CA VAL A 130 13.01 -0.96 14.32
C VAL A 130 11.71 -1.42 13.68
N LEU A 131 11.49 -1.07 12.40
CA LEU A 131 10.26 -1.43 11.68
C LEU A 131 10.05 -2.94 11.62
N ALA A 132 11.12 -3.73 11.49
CA ALA A 132 11.06 -5.19 11.44
C ALA A 132 10.54 -5.85 12.72
N LYS A 133 10.62 -5.19 13.89
CA LYS A 133 10.02 -5.69 15.14
C LYS A 133 8.52 -5.88 15.00
N TYR A 134 7.87 -4.91 14.37
CA TYR A 134 6.43 -4.85 14.23
C TYR A 134 5.96 -5.63 13.00
N SER A 135 4.68 -5.99 13.00
CA SER A 135 4.04 -6.76 11.93
C SER A 135 2.95 -5.89 11.29
N PRO A 136 2.74 -5.95 9.96
CA PRO A 136 1.57 -5.31 9.34
C PRO A 136 0.29 -5.79 10.02
N GLY A 137 -0.59 -4.85 10.40
CA GLY A 137 -1.72 -5.11 11.31
C GLY A 137 -1.51 -4.65 12.76
N ALA A 138 -0.29 -4.37 13.20
CA ALA A 138 -0.03 -3.79 14.52
C ALA A 138 -0.59 -2.36 14.62
N GLU A 139 -1.21 -2.05 15.76
CA GLU A 139 -1.79 -0.74 16.04
C GLU A 139 -0.72 0.29 16.47
N CYS A 140 -0.93 1.55 16.08
CA CYS A 140 -0.04 2.68 16.34
C CYS A 140 -0.77 3.80 17.08
N GLU A 141 0.00 4.59 17.83
CA GLU A 141 -0.44 5.85 18.43
C GLU A 141 -0.01 7.04 17.58
N LEU A 142 -0.87 8.05 17.50
CA LEU A 142 -0.58 9.33 16.86
C LEU A 142 -0.29 10.37 17.95
N ARG A 143 0.87 11.02 17.92
CA ARG A 143 1.31 11.99 18.94
C ARG A 143 1.81 13.27 18.28
N GLU A 144 1.39 14.43 18.77
CA GLU A 144 1.91 15.71 18.28
C GLU A 144 3.34 15.95 18.82
N GLN A 145 4.28 16.25 17.93
CA GLN A 145 5.66 16.61 18.25
C GLN A 145 6.09 17.75 17.34
N GLU A 146 6.50 18.89 17.92
CA GLU A 146 7.01 20.07 17.20
C GLU A 146 6.07 20.59 16.07
N GLY A 147 4.76 20.38 16.21
CA GLY A 147 3.74 20.74 15.21
C GLY A 147 3.60 19.74 14.06
N LEU A 148 4.36 18.65 14.05
CA LEU A 148 4.17 17.48 13.20
C LEU A 148 3.39 16.38 13.94
N LEU A 149 2.77 15.48 13.19
CA LEU A 149 2.10 14.31 13.75
C LEU A 149 3.03 13.09 13.63
N ALA A 150 3.64 12.73 14.75
CA ALA A 150 4.50 11.58 14.91
C ALA A 150 3.67 10.30 15.08
N VAL A 151 4.22 9.18 14.61
CA VAL A 151 3.61 7.85 14.66
C VAL A 151 4.46 6.97 15.55
N HIS A 152 3.89 6.51 16.66
CA HIS A 152 4.55 5.62 17.62
C HIS A 152 3.93 4.23 17.60
N ALA A 153 4.73 3.21 17.90
CA ALA A 153 4.22 1.90 18.28
C ALA A 153 3.67 1.91 19.72
N ARG A 154 2.90 0.86 20.09
CA ARG A 154 2.31 0.67 21.43
C ARG A 154 3.34 0.55 22.59
N ASP A 155 4.61 0.32 22.30
CA ASP A 155 5.72 0.35 23.27
C ASP A 155 6.39 1.74 23.37
N GLY A 156 5.98 2.69 22.53
CA GLY A 156 6.47 4.06 22.49
C GLY A 156 7.58 4.32 21.47
N GLU A 157 8.11 3.31 20.76
CA GLU A 157 9.13 3.55 19.73
C GLU A 157 8.57 4.39 18.58
N LEU A 158 9.34 5.38 18.12
CA LEU A 158 8.98 6.24 17.00
C LEU A 158 9.16 5.48 15.69
N LEU A 159 8.09 5.38 14.89
CA LEU A 159 8.09 4.69 13.59
C LEU A 159 8.34 5.67 12.42
N GLY A 160 8.04 6.96 12.61
CA GLY A 160 8.20 8.02 11.63
C GLY A 160 7.19 9.16 11.85
N PHE A 161 7.08 10.07 10.88
CA PHE A 161 6.16 11.21 10.90
C PHE A 161 5.19 11.16 9.71
N LEU A 162 4.09 11.91 9.79
CA LEU A 162 3.22 12.16 8.64
C LEU A 162 3.67 13.40 7.84
N GLU A 163 3.26 13.47 6.57
CA GLU A 163 3.41 14.68 5.76
C GLU A 163 2.80 15.90 6.48
N PRO A 164 3.48 17.06 6.54
CA PRO A 164 3.00 18.22 7.30
C PRO A 164 1.58 18.69 6.96
N LYS A 165 1.17 18.58 5.69
CA LYS A 165 -0.18 18.92 5.22
C LYS A 165 -1.26 18.03 5.84
N VAL A 166 -1.00 16.73 5.97
CA VAL A 166 -1.94 15.76 6.57
C VAL A 166 -1.85 15.80 8.09
N GLY A 167 -0.62 15.80 8.64
CA GLY A 167 -0.37 15.83 10.08
C GLY A 167 -1.04 17.02 10.75
N ARG A 168 -0.86 18.24 10.22
CA ARG A 168 -1.51 19.45 10.75
C ARG A 168 -3.04 19.38 10.71
N ARG A 169 -3.62 18.86 9.60
CA ARG A 169 -5.07 18.67 9.49
C ARG A 169 -5.61 17.70 10.54
N LEU A 170 -4.90 16.59 10.78
CA LEU A 170 -5.29 15.60 11.79
C LEU A 170 -5.11 16.14 13.21
N ILE A 171 -4.06 16.93 13.49
CA ILE A 171 -3.88 17.64 14.76
C ILE A 171 -5.06 18.58 15.02
N ASP A 172 -5.46 19.39 14.04
CA ASP A 172 -6.61 20.31 14.17
C ASP A 172 -7.94 19.56 14.43
N LEU A 173 -8.10 18.35 13.89
CA LEU A 173 -9.32 17.53 14.05
C LEU A 173 -9.34 16.74 15.35
N LEU A 174 -8.18 16.21 15.78
CA LEU A 174 -7.97 15.59 17.11
C LEU A 174 -8.32 16.59 18.22
N ARG A 175 -7.84 17.84 18.09
CA ARG A 175 -8.08 18.92 19.07
C ARG A 175 -9.56 19.30 19.20
N THR A 176 -10.35 19.25 18.13
CA THR A 176 -11.80 19.44 18.15
C THR A 176 -12.60 18.14 18.32
N GLY A 177 -11.96 17.08 18.84
CA GLY A 177 -12.63 15.89 19.37
C GLY A 177 -12.86 14.72 18.41
N ASN A 178 -12.28 14.72 17.21
CA ASN A 178 -12.25 13.49 16.39
C ASN A 178 -11.33 12.44 17.04
N GLN A 179 -11.67 11.17 16.87
CA GLN A 179 -10.84 10.04 17.31
C GLN A 179 -10.46 9.16 16.13
N TYR A 180 -9.20 8.72 16.12
CA TYR A 180 -8.61 7.91 15.06
C TYR A 180 -7.95 6.67 15.64
N VAL A 181 -7.95 5.58 14.88
CA VAL A 181 -7.07 4.42 15.11
C VAL A 181 -6.11 4.32 13.93
N ALA A 182 -4.83 4.12 14.22
CA ALA A 182 -3.78 3.91 13.22
C ALA A 182 -3.25 2.47 13.29
N ALA A 183 -2.86 1.92 12.15
CA ALA A 183 -2.23 0.60 12.05
C ALA A 183 -1.18 0.54 10.94
N ILE A 184 -0.15 -0.30 11.12
CA ILE A 184 0.93 -0.47 10.14
C ILE A 184 0.41 -1.21 8.90
N VAL A 185 0.65 -0.62 7.72
CA VAL A 185 0.32 -1.17 6.39
C VAL A 185 1.57 -1.77 5.74
N SER A 186 2.73 -1.10 5.85
CA SER A 186 4.01 -1.60 5.34
C SER A 186 5.15 -1.28 6.33
N THR A 187 5.97 -2.30 6.61
CA THR A 187 7.18 -2.23 7.46
C THR A 187 8.47 -2.12 6.63
N ASP A 188 8.38 -2.05 5.29
CA ASP A 188 9.54 -1.80 4.43
C ASP A 188 10.00 -0.33 4.59
N PRO A 189 11.28 -0.04 4.92
CA PRO A 189 11.78 1.32 5.06
C PRO A 189 11.56 2.25 3.85
N GLN A 190 11.55 1.73 2.62
CA GLN A 190 11.37 2.57 1.42
C GLN A 190 9.89 2.92 1.18
N SER A 191 9.00 1.95 1.38
CA SER A 191 7.57 2.08 1.14
C SER A 191 6.71 2.04 2.41
N ALA A 192 7.28 2.49 3.53
CA ALA A 192 6.68 2.50 4.86
C ALA A 192 5.35 3.27 4.83
N ARG A 193 4.25 2.58 5.17
CA ARG A 193 2.89 3.10 5.08
C ARG A 193 2.10 2.73 6.33
N ILE A 194 1.17 3.59 6.73
CA ILE A 194 0.17 3.33 7.77
C ILE A 194 -1.23 3.63 7.27
N ALA A 195 -2.22 2.92 7.79
CA ALA A 195 -3.63 3.25 7.63
C ALA A 195 -4.07 4.04 8.86
N ILE A 196 -4.74 5.17 8.66
CA ILE A 196 -5.40 5.92 9.72
C ILE A 196 -6.88 5.95 9.41
N ARG A 197 -7.71 5.52 10.36
CA ARG A 197 -9.16 5.45 10.24
C ARG A 197 -9.83 6.30 11.30
N GLU A 198 -10.73 7.17 10.88
CA GLU A 198 -11.67 7.90 11.74
C GLU A 198 -12.64 6.90 12.40
N VAL A 199 -12.70 6.93 13.73
CA VAL A 199 -13.60 6.11 14.56
C VAL A 199 -14.71 6.97 15.16
N LEU A 200 -14.40 8.21 15.53
CA LEU A 200 -15.39 9.20 15.98
C LEU A 200 -15.19 10.52 15.23
N GLN A 201 -16.28 11.06 14.70
CA GLN A 201 -16.34 12.41 14.16
C GLN A 201 -17.09 13.30 15.18
N SER A 202 -16.45 14.37 15.63
CA SER A 202 -17.07 15.38 16.48
C SER A 202 -18.15 16.15 15.71
N THR A 203 -19.20 16.60 16.41
CA THR A 203 -20.27 17.43 15.83
C THR A 203 -19.72 18.75 15.28
N GLU A 204 -18.68 19.32 15.91
CA GLU A 204 -17.96 20.51 15.44
C GLU A 204 -17.25 20.28 14.10
N ASN A 205 -16.87 19.03 13.80
CA ASN A 205 -16.18 18.63 12.58
C ASN A 205 -17.12 18.00 11.53
N ALA A 206 -18.45 18.13 11.67
CA ALA A 206 -19.41 17.50 10.76
C ALA A 206 -19.20 17.86 9.27
N SER A 207 -18.74 19.09 8.99
CA SER A 207 -18.40 19.58 7.65
C SER A 207 -16.94 19.33 7.23
N ARG A 208 -16.08 18.82 8.12
CA ARG A 208 -14.64 18.66 7.89
C ARG A 208 -14.28 17.19 7.66
N ILE A 209 -14.10 16.82 6.39
CA ILE A 209 -13.64 15.48 5.99
C ILE A 209 -12.19 15.26 6.46
N SER A 210 -11.90 14.14 7.13
CA SER A 210 -10.57 13.82 7.64
C SER A 210 -9.53 13.65 6.52
N PHE A 211 -9.84 12.85 5.50
CA PHE A 211 -8.94 12.55 4.38
C PHE A 211 -9.49 13.02 3.02
N PRO A 212 -9.26 14.29 2.62
CA PRO A 212 -9.52 14.73 1.25
C PRO A 212 -8.79 13.85 0.22
N GLY A 213 -9.46 13.52 -0.89
CA GLY A 213 -8.97 12.57 -1.90
C GLY A 213 -7.62 12.90 -2.55
N HIS A 214 -7.12 14.12 -2.36
CA HIS A 214 -5.78 14.57 -2.76
C HIS A 214 -4.63 13.83 -2.06
N HIS A 215 -4.88 13.14 -0.94
CA HIS A 215 -3.84 12.40 -0.19
C HIS A 215 -3.64 10.94 -0.68
N ARG A 216 -4.28 10.55 -1.79
CA ARG A 216 -3.93 9.33 -2.52
C ARG A 216 -2.65 9.56 -3.34
N PRO A 217 -1.51 8.90 -3.04
CA PRO A 217 -0.40 8.83 -4.00
C PRO A 217 -0.89 8.24 -5.32
N ALA A 218 -0.28 8.62 -6.45
CA ALA A 218 -0.77 8.29 -7.79
C ALA A 218 -1.07 6.78 -7.97
N GLU A 219 -0.15 5.93 -7.50
CA GLU A 219 -0.25 4.46 -7.41
C GLU A 219 -1.57 3.91 -6.80
N THR A 220 -2.26 4.73 -5.99
CA THR A 220 -3.50 4.38 -5.27
C THR A 220 -4.74 5.12 -5.79
N LYS A 221 -4.60 5.99 -6.80
CA LYS A 221 -5.75 6.64 -7.44
C LYS A 221 -6.55 5.66 -8.30
N GLU A 222 -5.85 4.79 -9.02
CA GLU A 222 -6.44 3.74 -9.87
C GLU A 222 -6.87 2.51 -9.04
N ARG A 223 -6.09 2.15 -8.02
CA ARG A 223 -6.29 0.93 -7.23
C ARG A 223 -7.32 1.12 -6.12
N ALA A 224 -8.58 1.32 -6.51
CA ALA A 224 -9.75 1.37 -5.61
C ALA A 224 -10.03 0.06 -4.82
N TYR A 225 -9.17 -0.95 -4.96
CA TYR A 225 -9.28 -2.26 -4.33
C TYR A 225 -8.02 -2.63 -3.50
N VAL A 226 -7.85 -1.99 -2.34
CA VAL A 226 -7.07 -2.59 -1.23
C VAL A 226 -7.84 -3.77 -0.59
N ARG A 227 -9.08 -4.02 -1.05
CA ARG A 227 -9.88 -5.22 -0.76
C ARG A 227 -9.36 -6.45 -1.51
N GLY A 228 -8.17 -6.92 -1.14
CA GLY A 228 -7.62 -8.19 -1.64
C GLY A 228 -6.18 -8.42 -1.22
N THR A 229 -5.27 -7.57 -1.65
CA THR A 229 -3.80 -7.78 -1.55
C THR A 229 -3.25 -7.95 -0.13
N PHE A 230 -3.94 -7.46 0.91
CA PHE A 230 -3.56 -7.69 2.31
C PHE A 230 -3.94 -9.08 2.85
N PHE A 231 -4.87 -9.76 2.20
CA PHE A 231 -5.34 -11.11 2.56
C PHE A 231 -5.35 -12.07 1.36
N ARG A 232 -4.54 -11.82 0.31
CA ARG A 232 -4.12 -12.82 -0.68
C ARG A 232 -3.15 -13.81 -0.01
N TYR A 233 -3.72 -14.62 0.88
CA TYR A 233 -3.20 -15.90 1.32
C TYR A 233 -4.29 -16.93 1.00
N GLY A 234 -4.26 -17.51 -0.20
CA GLY A 234 -5.21 -18.55 -0.63
C GLY A 234 -6.32 -18.08 -1.58
N ARG A 235 -6.07 -17.08 -2.42
CA ARG A 235 -6.98 -16.82 -3.55
C ARG A 235 -6.31 -16.38 -4.85
N ASP A 236 -6.71 -17.11 -5.88
CA ASP A 236 -6.58 -16.89 -7.32
C ASP A 236 -5.13 -16.92 -7.87
N THR A 237 -4.83 -18.04 -8.54
CA THR A 237 -3.76 -18.21 -9.53
C THR A 237 -4.18 -17.55 -10.86
N ASP A 238 -3.25 -17.50 -11.81
CA ASP A 238 -3.56 -17.31 -13.24
C ASP A 238 -4.12 -15.94 -13.64
N GLU A 239 -3.43 -14.87 -13.22
CA GLU A 239 -3.15 -13.76 -14.15
C GLU A 239 -1.68 -13.91 -14.57
N GLU A 240 -1.43 -14.17 -15.85
CA GLU A 240 -0.09 -14.34 -16.39
C GLU A 240 0.68 -13.02 -16.35
N VAL A 241 1.97 -13.06 -16.03
CA VAL A 241 2.83 -11.88 -16.10
C VAL A 241 3.25 -11.68 -17.55
N GLU A 242 2.36 -11.12 -18.36
CA GLU A 242 2.71 -10.64 -19.70
C GLU A 242 3.76 -9.53 -19.56
N SER A 243 4.97 -9.85 -19.99
CA SER A 243 6.13 -8.97 -19.94
C SER A 243 6.18 -8.09 -21.18
N GLU A 244 5.38 -7.02 -21.18
CA GLU A 244 5.41 -6.01 -22.24
C GLU A 244 6.55 -5.00 -22.00
N ASP A 245 7.80 -5.46 -22.17
CA ASP A 245 8.87 -4.60 -22.68
C ASP A 245 8.61 -4.40 -24.19
N ALA A 246 7.71 -3.47 -24.51
CA ALA A 246 7.33 -3.11 -25.88
C ALA A 246 7.40 -1.59 -26.05
N GLU A 247 8.49 -1.09 -26.66
CA GLU A 247 8.54 0.26 -27.19
C GLU A 247 7.73 0.32 -28.50
N GLU A 248 6.49 0.80 -28.45
CA GLU A 248 5.78 1.25 -29.66
C GLU A 248 5.66 2.78 -29.66
N ALA A 249 6.07 3.39 -30.77
CA ALA A 249 6.02 4.82 -30.99
C ALA A 249 4.63 5.24 -31.51
N GLU A 250 4.23 6.47 -31.22
CA GLU A 250 2.99 7.07 -31.74
C GLU A 250 3.12 7.37 -33.25
N GLU A 251 2.83 6.40 -34.11
CA GLU A 251 2.51 6.66 -35.52
C GLU A 251 1.02 7.03 -35.66
N GLU A 252 0.73 8.32 -35.86
CA GLU A 252 -0.60 8.77 -36.28
C GLU A 252 -0.98 8.13 -37.63
N THR A 253 -2.12 7.44 -37.68
CA THR A 253 -2.75 7.02 -38.94
C THR A 253 -4.07 7.78 -39.14
N PRO A 254 -4.25 8.48 -40.29
CA PRO A 254 -5.36 9.42 -40.45
C PRO A 254 -6.67 8.72 -40.84
N ALA A 255 -7.80 9.29 -40.43
CA ALA A 255 -9.12 8.89 -40.89
C ALA A 255 -9.45 9.53 -42.25
N ALA A 256 -9.70 8.68 -43.25
CA ALA A 256 -10.47 8.99 -44.45
C ALA A 256 -11.98 8.94 -44.13
N ASP A 257 -12.90 9.56 -44.87
CA ASP A 257 -12.87 10.61 -45.90
C ASP A 257 -14.34 10.98 -46.17
N GLU A 258 -14.72 12.27 -46.21
CA GLU A 258 -16.05 12.67 -46.70
C GLU A 258 -16.09 14.10 -47.28
N VAL A 259 -15.46 14.25 -48.45
CA VAL A 259 -15.91 15.06 -49.62
C VAL A 259 -16.51 16.46 -49.39
N LEU A 260 -15.77 17.50 -49.79
CA LEU A 260 -16.30 18.62 -50.60
C LEU A 260 -15.27 19.02 -51.67
N GLU A 261 -15.75 19.30 -52.89
CA GLU A 261 -14.91 19.58 -54.06
C GLU A 261 -14.49 21.05 -54.20
N GLU A 262 -13.29 21.20 -54.77
CA GLU A 262 -12.67 22.34 -55.47
C GLU A 262 -13.45 23.67 -55.67
N SER A 263 -12.77 24.78 -55.36
CA SER A 263 -12.64 25.88 -56.35
C SER A 263 -11.30 26.63 -56.22
N ASP A 264 -10.44 26.41 -57.21
CA ASP A 264 -9.18 27.09 -57.55
C ASP A 264 -9.19 28.63 -57.44
N SER A 265 -8.14 29.21 -56.85
CA SER A 265 -7.55 30.48 -57.33
C SER A 265 -6.13 30.73 -56.80
N HIS A 266 -5.26 31.21 -57.69
CA HIS A 266 -3.83 31.51 -57.49
C HIS A 266 -3.51 32.72 -56.58
N ASP A 267 -2.21 32.80 -56.26
CA ASP A 267 -1.33 33.98 -56.32
C ASP A 267 -0.85 34.66 -55.02
N GLU A 268 0.26 35.40 -55.17
CA GLU A 268 1.23 35.72 -54.11
C GLU A 268 1.08 37.19 -53.56
N PRO A 269 2.04 37.82 -52.84
CA PRO A 269 1.72 38.78 -51.77
C PRO A 269 1.68 40.24 -52.22
N ILE A 270 1.26 41.14 -51.30
CA ILE A 270 1.72 42.54 -51.30
C ILE A 270 1.69 43.14 -49.88
N ALA A 271 2.37 44.28 -49.70
CA ALA A 271 2.83 44.79 -48.42
C ALA A 271 1.88 45.77 -47.70
N ILE A 272 2.16 45.91 -46.40
CA ILE A 272 2.09 47.11 -45.54
C ILE A 272 1.81 48.43 -46.29
N GLU A 273 0.78 49.17 -45.87
CA GLU A 273 0.83 50.56 -45.36
C GLU A 273 -0.59 51.17 -45.27
N ALA A 274 -0.87 51.83 -44.15
CA ALA A 274 -2.02 52.72 -43.95
C ALA A 274 -1.64 53.70 -42.83
N GLU A 275 -1.62 55.00 -43.15
CA GLU A 275 -1.14 56.07 -42.26
C GLU A 275 -2.22 56.56 -41.28
N GLU A 276 -1.85 57.56 -40.47
CA GLU A 276 -2.62 58.19 -39.41
C GLU A 276 -3.60 59.26 -39.93
N ASP A 277 -4.54 59.68 -39.06
CA ASP A 277 -5.15 61.03 -38.91
C ASP A 277 -6.07 60.92 -37.65
N GLU A 278 -5.93 61.73 -36.58
CA GLU A 278 -6.37 63.14 -36.40
C GLU A 278 -7.90 63.34 -36.54
N GLU A 279 -8.67 64.10 -35.74
CA GLU A 279 -8.47 64.90 -34.50
C GLU A 279 -9.38 64.33 -33.35
N THR A 280 -9.63 64.86 -32.14
CA THR A 280 -9.20 66.03 -31.29
C THR A 280 -9.18 65.51 -29.81
N GLU A 281 -9.34 66.18 -28.65
CA GLU A 281 -9.67 67.54 -28.14
C GLU A 281 -9.03 67.73 -26.72
N ASP A 282 -9.01 68.95 -26.18
CA ASP A 282 -8.37 69.38 -24.90
C ASP A 282 -9.27 69.16 -23.62
N GLU A 283 -9.00 69.59 -22.38
CA GLU A 283 -8.03 70.55 -21.80
C GLU A 283 -7.78 70.36 -20.26
N ALA A 284 -6.59 70.77 -19.80
CA ALA A 284 -6.13 71.24 -18.46
C ALA A 284 -6.65 70.70 -17.08
N GLU A 285 -5.70 70.19 -16.27
CA GLU A 285 -5.40 70.46 -14.82
C GLU A 285 -4.23 69.51 -14.41
N GLU A 286 -3.10 69.89 -13.78
CA GLU A 286 -2.56 71.17 -13.24
C GLU A 286 -1.21 71.54 -13.90
#